data_AF-A0A3Q1ESG9-F1
#
_entry.id   AF-A0A3Q1ESG9-F1
#
_cell.length_a   1.000
_cell.length_b   1.000
_cell.length_c   1.000
_cell.angle_alpha   90.00
_cell.angle_beta   90.00
_cell.angle_gamma   90.00
#
_symmetry.space_group_name_H-M   'P 1'
#
loop_
_entity.id
_entity.type
_entity.pdbx_description
1 polymer ?
#
loop_
_entity_poly.entity_id
_entity_poly.type
_entity_poly.pdbx_seq_one_letter_code
_entity_poly.pdbx_strand_id
1 'polypeptide(L)'
;LQEFISVCVQNPRLHKSDFWHTHIDYEICVHTNSMCFRKKTSFVRRRYSEFVWLRNCLEQNALIIELPRLPPWNPFFSLKNTEQVNQRMKGLQEFLEIVLHTPLLLSDSRLHLFLQSDLSTAKIERCARGKTRYTVAEAIQRSSSGSEEAFSVRGAHLL
;
A
#
# COMPACT_ATOMS: atom_id res chain seq x y z
N LEU A 1 -14.91 15.95 15.21
CA LEU A 1 -14.67 14.53 14.88
C LEU A 1 -13.20 14.24 15.11
N GLN A 2 -12.86 13.14 15.77
CA GLN A 2 -11.47 12.73 15.97
C GLN A 2 -10.84 12.32 14.63
N GLU A 3 -9.58 12.68 14.39
CA GLU A 3 -8.85 12.24 13.20
C GLU A 3 -8.57 10.73 13.27
N PHE A 4 -8.73 10.01 12.16
CA PHE A 4 -8.43 8.58 12.07
C PHE A 4 -7.81 8.23 10.72
N ILE A 5 -6.96 7.21 10.71
CA ILE A 5 -6.43 6.55 9.51
C ILE A 5 -6.63 5.04 9.71
N SER A 6 -7.48 4.43 8.89
CA SER A 6 -7.71 2.99 8.86
C SER A 6 -7.10 2.41 7.59
N VAL A 7 -6.39 1.29 7.73
CA VAL A 7 -5.80 0.56 6.61
C VAL A 7 -6.12 -0.92 6.74
N CYS A 8 -6.41 -1.58 5.62
CA CYS A 8 -6.59 -3.02 5.54
C CYS A 8 -5.81 -3.58 4.35
N VAL A 9 -5.16 -4.73 4.56
CA VAL A 9 -4.51 -5.49 3.48
C VAL A 9 -5.26 -6.80 3.31
N GLN A 10 -5.85 -7.00 2.14
CA GLN A 10 -6.81 -8.07 1.91
C GLN A 10 -6.76 -8.63 0.48
N ASN A 11 -7.64 -9.61 0.21
CA ASN A 11 -7.94 -10.11 -1.14
C ASN A 11 -6.66 -10.46 -1.95
N PRO A 12 -5.86 -11.44 -1.48
CA PRO A 12 -4.66 -11.85 -2.20
C PRO A 12 -5.04 -12.40 -3.57
N ARG A 13 -4.37 -11.94 -4.63
CA ARG A 13 -4.59 -12.46 -6.00
C ARG A 13 -3.30 -12.98 -6.59
N LEU A 14 -3.40 -14.18 -7.15
CA LEU A 14 -2.32 -14.80 -7.90
C LEU A 14 -2.36 -14.29 -9.35
N HIS A 15 -1.33 -13.55 -9.74
CA HIS A 15 -1.10 -13.13 -11.11
C HIS A 15 -0.19 -14.13 -11.81
N LYS A 16 -0.64 -14.63 -12.96
CA LYS A 16 0.15 -15.48 -13.85
C LYS A 16 0.31 -14.73 -15.16
N SER A 17 1.52 -14.26 -15.46
CA SER A 17 1.87 -13.88 -16.84
C SER A 17 2.55 -15.07 -17.52
N ASP A 18 3.70 -15.50 -16.99
CA ASP A 18 4.49 -16.65 -17.42
C ASP A 18 5.12 -17.38 -16.21
N PHE A 19 5.74 -18.54 -16.43
CA PHE A 19 6.35 -19.37 -15.37
C PHE A 19 7.27 -18.58 -14.41
N TRP A 20 7.98 -17.56 -14.91
CA TRP A 20 8.92 -16.74 -14.13
C TRP A 20 8.33 -15.45 -13.55
N HIS A 21 7.13 -15.05 -13.99
CA HIS A 21 6.49 -13.77 -13.61
C HIS A 21 5.26 -13.96 -12.73
N THR A 22 5.06 -15.17 -12.21
CA THR A 22 3.98 -15.47 -11.29
C THR A 22 4.24 -14.81 -9.94
N HIS A 23 3.28 -14.03 -9.45
CA HIS A 23 3.38 -13.35 -8.16
C HIS A 23 2.02 -13.19 -7.49
N ILE A 24 2.03 -12.91 -6.19
CA ILE A 24 0.84 -12.49 -5.45
C ILE A 24 0.93 -11.01 -5.14
N ASP A 25 -0.16 -10.31 -5.37
CA ASP A 25 -0.40 -8.97 -4.85
C ASP A 25 -1.54 -9.00 -3.82
N TYR A 26 -1.62 -7.92 -3.06
CA TYR A 26 -2.63 -7.70 -2.04
C TYR A 26 -3.34 -6.39 -2.35
N GLU A 27 -4.64 -6.35 -2.09
CA GLU A 27 -5.41 -5.11 -2.07
C GLU A 27 -5.08 -4.35 -0.80
N ILE A 28 -4.77 -3.06 -0.93
CA ILE A 28 -4.65 -2.13 0.18
C ILE A 28 -5.83 -1.19 0.12
N CYS A 29 -6.60 -1.15 1.20
CA CYS A 29 -7.72 -0.25 1.39
C CYS A 29 -7.34 0.77 2.45
N VAL A 30 -7.36 2.05 2.13
CA VAL A 30 -7.19 3.14 3.11
C VAL A 30 -8.50 3.89 3.23
N HIS A 31 -8.95 4.13 4.45
CA HIS A 31 -10.07 5.01 4.77
C HIS A 31 -9.68 5.96 5.89
N THR A 32 -9.86 7.27 5.68
CA THR A 32 -9.37 8.29 6.61
C THR A 32 -10.11 9.61 6.45
N ASN A 33 -10.23 10.37 7.54
CA ASN A 33 -10.61 11.78 7.50
C ASN A 33 -9.40 12.73 7.55
N SER A 34 -8.17 12.22 7.69
CA SER A 34 -6.95 13.01 7.86
C SER A 34 -6.65 13.91 6.68
N MET A 35 -6.05 15.07 6.95
CA MET A 35 -5.62 16.03 5.94
C MET A 35 -4.27 15.66 5.31
N CYS A 36 -3.53 14.71 5.89
CA CYS A 36 -2.32 14.16 5.29
C CYS A 36 -2.60 13.43 3.97
N PHE A 37 -3.83 12.96 3.77
CA PHE A 37 -4.22 12.16 2.60
C PHE A 37 -5.03 12.96 1.61
N ARG A 38 -4.75 12.75 0.32
CA ARG A 38 -5.47 13.45 -0.77
C ARG A 38 -6.85 12.85 -1.02
N LYS A 39 -6.94 11.51 -1.06
CA LYS A 39 -8.21 10.77 -1.13
C LYS A 39 -8.61 10.31 0.28
N LYS A 40 -9.90 10.43 0.61
CA LYS A 40 -10.46 9.93 1.88
C LYS A 40 -10.65 8.41 1.87
N THR A 41 -10.80 7.83 0.68
CA THR A 41 -10.79 6.39 0.46
C THR A 41 -9.91 6.07 -0.74
N SER A 42 -9.03 5.08 -0.64
CA SER A 42 -8.25 4.57 -1.77
C SER A 42 -8.13 3.06 -1.75
N PHE A 43 -8.09 2.49 -2.95
CA PHE A 43 -7.90 1.06 -3.21
C PHE A 43 -6.77 0.92 -4.21
N VAL A 44 -5.71 0.23 -3.84
CA VAL A 44 -4.56 -0.05 -4.71
C VAL A 44 -4.14 -1.51 -4.55
N ARG A 45 -3.41 -2.06 -5.51
CA ARG A 45 -2.85 -3.40 -5.38
C ARG A 45 -1.33 -3.34 -5.40
N ARG A 46 -0.71 -4.02 -4.44
CA ARG A 46 0.75 -4.03 -4.25
C ARG A 46 1.25 -5.42 -3.94
N ARG A 47 2.39 -5.81 -4.52
CA ARG A 47 3.08 -7.06 -4.20
C ARG A 47 4.15 -6.86 -3.14
N TYR A 48 4.56 -7.94 -2.47
CA TYR A 48 5.55 -7.90 -1.39
C TYR A 48 6.85 -7.14 -1.74
N SER A 49 7.39 -7.34 -2.95
CA SER A 49 8.62 -6.65 -3.35
C SER A 49 8.48 -5.13 -3.48
N GLU A 50 7.26 -4.62 -3.70
CA GLU A 50 7.00 -3.18 -3.66
C GLU A 50 6.94 -2.65 -2.23
N PHE A 51 6.49 -3.46 -1.26
CA PHE A 51 6.59 -3.11 0.17
C PHE A 51 8.05 -3.06 0.63
N VAL A 52 8.89 -3.99 0.17
CA VAL A 52 10.34 -3.96 0.41
C VAL A 52 10.94 -2.67 -0.14
N TRP A 53 10.58 -2.30 -1.37
CA TRP A 53 10.98 -1.02 -1.95
C TRP A 53 10.52 0.18 -1.11
N LEU A 54 9.24 0.20 -0.68
CA LEU A 54 8.70 1.28 0.16
C LEU A 54 9.46 1.41 1.47
N ARG A 55 9.70 0.30 2.18
CA ARG A 55 10.45 0.31 3.44
C ARG A 55 11.84 0.92 3.24
N ASN A 56 12.56 0.52 2.20
CA ASN A 56 13.89 1.07 1.89
C ASN A 56 13.83 2.57 1.58
N CYS A 57 12.80 3.03 0.86
CA CYS A 57 12.60 4.45 0.61
C CYS A 57 12.36 5.24 1.91
N LEU A 58 11.51 4.74 2.80
CA LEU A 58 11.24 5.37 4.10
C LEU A 58 12.50 5.41 4.97
N GLU A 59 13.33 4.37 4.94
CA GLU A 59 14.55 4.25 5.74
C GLU A 59 15.56 5.35 5.38
N GLN A 60 15.68 5.65 4.09
CA GLN A 60 16.55 6.72 3.59
C GLN A 60 16.14 8.11 4.06
N ASN A 61 14.85 8.33 4.35
CA ASN A 61 14.31 9.62 4.77
C ASN A 61 14.15 9.77 6.29
N ALA A 62 14.23 8.66 7.04
CA ALA A 62 13.93 8.63 8.48
C ALA A 62 15.06 7.95 9.26
N LEU A 63 16.30 8.42 9.11
CA LEU A 63 17.52 7.83 9.68
C LEU A 63 17.53 7.66 11.22
N ILE A 64 16.61 8.32 11.93
CA ILE A 64 16.52 8.31 13.40
C ILE A 64 15.39 7.37 13.89
N ILE A 65 14.49 6.92 13.01
CA ILE A 65 13.31 6.13 13.38
C ILE A 65 13.56 4.65 13.09
N GLU A 66 13.29 3.79 14.07
CA GLU A 66 13.23 2.35 13.82
C GLU A 66 11.97 2.02 13.01
N LEU A 67 12.14 1.66 11.73
CA LEU A 67 11.03 1.29 10.88
C LEU A 67 10.49 -0.10 11.24
N PRO A 68 9.15 -0.28 11.18
CA PRO A 68 8.56 -1.60 11.36
C PRO A 68 9.15 -2.61 10.38
N ARG A 69 9.34 -3.82 10.87
CA ARG A 69 9.85 -4.93 10.05
C ARG A 69 8.74 -5.41 9.13
N LEU A 70 9.10 -5.71 7.89
CA LEU A 70 8.21 -6.46 7.01
C LEU A 70 8.16 -7.93 7.46
N PRO A 71 7.10 -8.67 7.11
CA PRO A 71 7.11 -10.12 7.27
C PRO A 71 8.35 -10.69 6.58
N PRO A 72 9.04 -11.66 7.20
CA PRO A 72 10.34 -12.11 6.76
C PRO A 72 10.28 -12.63 5.32
N TRP A 73 11.33 -12.35 4.56
CA TRP A 73 11.49 -12.99 3.26
C TRP A 73 11.66 -14.49 3.48
N ASN A 74 10.86 -15.29 2.78
CA ASN A 74 10.88 -16.74 2.88
C ASN A 74 11.29 -17.32 1.51
N PRO A 75 12.49 -17.95 1.39
CA PRO A 75 12.94 -18.57 0.14
C PRO A 75 12.03 -19.71 -0.31
N PHE A 76 11.31 -20.34 0.62
CA PHE A 76 10.36 -21.44 0.37
C PHE A 76 8.91 -20.96 0.40
N PHE A 77 8.67 -19.68 0.12
CA PHE A 77 7.31 -19.14 0.08
C PHE A 77 6.50 -19.79 -1.05
N SER A 78 5.44 -20.51 -0.68
CA SER A 78 4.53 -21.11 -1.62
C SER A 78 3.35 -20.19 -1.88
N LEU A 79 3.22 -19.70 -3.11
CA LEU A 79 2.09 -18.90 -3.56
C LEU A 79 0.75 -19.67 -3.47
N LYS A 80 0.79 -21.00 -3.34
CA LYS A 80 -0.41 -21.85 -3.21
C LYS A 80 -0.76 -22.17 -1.75
N ASN A 81 0.15 -21.87 -0.81
CA ASN A 81 -0.09 -22.10 0.61
C ASN A 81 -0.84 -20.89 1.20
N THR A 82 -2.15 -21.07 1.42
CA THR A 82 -3.04 -20.02 1.95
C THR A 82 -2.60 -19.51 3.31
N GLU A 83 -2.06 -20.37 4.19
CA GLU A 83 -1.56 -19.96 5.51
C GLU A 83 -0.38 -19.01 5.39
N GLN A 84 0.62 -19.34 4.55
CA GLN A 84 1.77 -18.46 4.31
C GLN A 84 1.34 -17.13 3.68
N VAL A 85 0.38 -17.18 2.75
CA VAL A 85 -0.17 -15.98 2.09
C VAL A 85 -0.88 -15.08 3.10
N ASN A 86 -1.68 -15.65 4.01
CA ASN A 86 -2.41 -14.94 5.05
C ASN A 86 -1.47 -14.38 6.13
N GLN A 87 -0.47 -15.13 6.58
CA GLN A 87 0.56 -14.62 7.50
C GLN A 87 1.30 -13.43 6.91
N ARG A 88 1.71 -13.51 5.64
CA ARG A 88 2.32 -12.38 4.95
C ARG A 88 1.36 -11.20 4.86
N MET A 89 0.11 -11.43 4.49
CA MET A 89 -0.92 -10.38 4.42
C MET A 89 -1.07 -9.64 5.75
N LYS A 90 -1.17 -10.38 6.86
CA LYS A 90 -1.26 -9.82 8.21
C LYS A 90 -0.04 -8.96 8.56
N GLY A 91 1.17 -9.47 8.32
CA GLY A 91 2.39 -8.70 8.58
C GLY A 91 2.53 -7.45 7.69
N LEU A 92 2.00 -7.47 6.47
CA LEU A 92 1.94 -6.28 5.61
C LEU A 92 0.94 -5.24 6.14
N GLN A 93 -0.18 -5.68 6.72
CA GLN A 93 -1.13 -4.78 7.38
C GLN A 93 -0.51 -4.14 8.62
N GLU A 94 0.06 -4.95 9.52
CA GLU A 94 0.74 -4.47 10.74
C GLU A 94 1.85 -3.45 10.40
N PHE A 95 2.63 -3.71 9.34
CA PHE A 95 3.62 -2.76 8.83
C PHE A 95 2.99 -1.41 8.45
N LEU A 96 1.89 -1.41 7.68
CA LEU A 96 1.23 -0.16 7.29
C LEU A 96 0.57 0.54 8.46
N GLU A 97 -0.08 -0.19 9.37
CA GLU A 97 -0.67 0.37 10.58
C GLU A 97 0.38 1.16 11.37
N ILE A 98 1.57 0.61 11.60
CA ILE A 98 2.66 1.30 12.32
C ILE A 98 3.18 2.50 11.50
N VAL A 99 3.41 2.33 10.20
CA VAL A 99 3.90 3.42 9.34
C VAL A 99 2.95 4.61 9.35
N LEU A 100 1.64 4.36 9.26
CA LEU A 100 0.61 5.40 9.17
C LEU A 100 0.37 6.12 10.50
N HIS A 101 0.76 5.53 11.64
CA HIS A 101 0.73 6.18 12.94
C HIS A 101 2.03 6.94 13.26
N THR A 102 2.99 6.98 12.34
CA THR A 102 4.27 7.70 12.53
C THR A 102 4.28 9.00 11.72
N PRO A 103 4.13 10.19 12.35
CA PRO A 103 3.95 11.46 11.64
C PRO A 103 5.05 11.82 10.65
N LEU A 104 6.32 11.49 10.96
CA LEU A 104 7.43 11.76 10.05
C LEU A 104 7.29 10.99 8.73
N LEU A 105 6.83 9.74 8.79
CA LEU A 105 6.66 8.90 7.60
C LEU A 105 5.49 9.35 6.73
N LEU A 106 4.44 9.92 7.34
CA LEU A 106 3.32 10.54 6.63
C LEU A 106 3.73 11.74 5.77
N SER A 107 4.90 12.32 5.98
CA SER A 107 5.40 13.41 5.13
C SER A 107 6.01 12.92 3.80
N ASP A 108 6.29 11.62 3.66
CA ASP A 108 6.92 11.07 2.45
C ASP A 108 5.92 10.89 1.30
N SER A 109 6.11 11.66 0.23
CA SER A 109 5.25 11.57 -0.96
C SER A 109 5.21 10.17 -1.60
N ARG A 110 6.26 9.35 -1.44
CA ARG A 110 6.31 7.99 -1.99
C ARG A 110 5.34 7.06 -1.27
N LEU A 111 5.11 7.27 0.03
CA LEU A 111 4.08 6.56 0.80
C LEU A 111 2.68 6.87 0.26
N HIS A 112 2.37 8.15 0.02
CA HIS A 112 1.08 8.56 -0.52
C HIS A 112 0.84 8.03 -1.93
N LEU A 113 1.85 8.09 -2.81
CA LEU A 113 1.75 7.49 -4.14
C LEU A 113 1.60 5.97 -4.07
N PHE A 114 2.29 5.31 -3.14
CA PHE A 114 2.16 3.86 -2.95
C PHE A 114 0.73 3.45 -2.55
N LEU A 115 0.09 4.23 -1.67
CA LEU A 115 -1.24 3.94 -1.11
C LEU A 115 -2.43 4.47 -1.93
N GLN A 116 -2.22 5.49 -2.76
CA GLN A 116 -3.31 6.24 -3.41
C GLN A 116 -3.20 6.31 -4.95
N SER A 117 -2.19 5.67 -5.55
CA SER A 117 -2.01 5.62 -7.00
C SER A 117 -1.66 4.23 -7.54
N ASP A 118 -1.95 4.00 -8.82
CA ASP A 118 -1.60 2.77 -9.55
C ASP A 118 -0.19 2.84 -10.19
N LEU A 119 0.63 3.81 -9.78
CA LEU A 119 1.98 3.96 -10.32
C LEU A 119 2.89 2.81 -9.88
N SER A 120 3.65 2.25 -10.83
CA SER A 120 4.79 1.37 -10.52
C SER A 120 5.83 2.11 -9.67
N THR A 121 6.59 1.39 -8.83
CA THR A 121 7.66 1.97 -7.99
C THR A 121 8.64 2.89 -8.75
N ALA A 122 9.03 2.53 -9.97
CA ALA A 122 9.87 3.39 -10.81
C ALA A 122 9.22 4.73 -11.18
N LYS A 123 7.91 4.74 -11.44
CA LYS A 123 7.14 5.98 -11.70
C LYS A 123 6.94 6.79 -10.43
N ILE A 124 6.74 6.13 -9.29
CA ILE A 124 6.66 6.79 -7.97
C ILE A 124 7.97 7.53 -7.70
N GLU A 125 9.11 6.87 -7.84
CA GLU A 125 10.43 7.45 -7.61
C GLU A 125 10.70 8.65 -8.53
N ARG A 126 10.35 8.53 -9.81
CA ARG A 126 10.45 9.66 -10.75
C ARG A 126 9.56 10.83 -10.35
N CYS A 127 8.33 10.55 -9.90
CA CYS A 127 7.37 11.58 -9.51
C CYS A 127 7.82 12.31 -8.24
N ALA A 128 8.25 11.58 -7.22
CA ALA A 128 8.78 12.14 -5.97
C ALA A 128 10.02 13.03 -6.17
N ARG A 129 10.82 12.75 -7.21
CA ARG A 129 12.00 13.55 -7.59
C ARG A 129 11.70 14.69 -8.57
N GLY A 130 10.44 14.95 -8.89
CA GLY A 130 10.05 15.99 -9.85
C GLY A 130 10.44 15.68 -11.31
N LYS A 131 10.66 14.41 -11.66
CA LYS A 131 11.09 13.96 -13.01
C LYS A 131 9.92 13.45 -13.87
N THR A 132 8.70 13.87 -13.56
CA THR A 132 7.46 13.57 -14.30
C THR A 132 6.80 14.86 -14.78
N ARG A 133 5.92 14.76 -15.78
CA ARG A 133 5.11 15.89 -16.27
C ARG A 133 3.88 16.20 -15.40
N TYR A 134 3.68 15.43 -14.35
CA TYR A 134 2.58 15.56 -13.40
C TYR A 134 3.14 15.56 -11.97
N THR A 135 2.45 16.25 -11.09
CA THR A 135 2.73 16.32 -9.65
C THR A 135 2.22 15.08 -8.91
N VAL A 136 2.64 14.93 -7.65
CA VAL A 136 2.12 13.90 -6.74
C VAL A 136 0.60 13.99 -6.62
N ALA A 137 0.06 15.21 -6.45
CA ALA A 137 -1.37 15.44 -6.30
C ALA A 137 -2.16 15.03 -7.56
N GLU A 138 -1.66 15.40 -8.75
CA GLU A 138 -2.27 15.01 -10.01
C GLU A 138 -2.23 13.51 -10.24
N ALA A 139 -1.13 12.84 -9.89
CA ALA A 139 -1.02 11.38 -9.99
C ALA A 139 -2.06 10.67 -9.13
N ILE A 140 -2.25 11.12 -7.89
CA ILE A 140 -3.24 10.55 -6.98
C ILE A 140 -4.66 10.80 -7.50
N GLN A 141 -4.95 12.02 -7.96
CA GLN A 141 -6.27 12.36 -8.51
C GLN A 141 -6.62 11.54 -9.76
N ARG A 142 -5.68 11.34 -10.68
CA ARG A 142 -5.89 10.60 -11.93
C ARG A 142 -5.98 9.09 -11.76
N SER A 143 -5.49 8.56 -10.64
CA SER A 143 -5.53 7.12 -10.39
C SER A 143 -6.96 6.68 -10.13
N SER A 144 -7.37 5.57 -10.74
CA SER A 144 -8.70 5.03 -10.56
C SER A 144 -8.88 4.64 -9.09
N SER A 145 -9.81 5.28 -8.39
CA SER A 145 -10.35 4.65 -7.18
C SER A 145 -11.02 3.37 -7.66
N GLY A 146 -10.52 2.20 -7.24
CA GLY A 146 -11.32 0.99 -7.32
C GLY A 146 -12.72 1.33 -6.80
N SER A 147 -13.69 1.23 -7.69
CA SER A 147 -15.12 1.59 -7.57
C SER A 147 -15.67 1.68 -6.14
N GLU A 148 -16.32 2.82 -5.83
CA GLU A 148 -17.18 3.04 -4.65
C GLU A 148 -18.27 1.95 -4.48
N GLU A 149 -18.55 1.15 -5.51
CA GLU A 149 -19.50 0.03 -5.49
C GLU A 149 -19.11 -1.11 -4.52
N ALA A 150 -17.85 -1.23 -4.09
CA ALA A 150 -17.46 -2.28 -3.15
C ALA A 150 -17.95 -2.06 -1.70
N PHE A 151 -18.35 -0.83 -1.35
CA PHE A 151 -18.81 -0.51 0.01
C PHE A 151 -20.33 -0.73 0.20
N SER A 152 -21.14 -0.48 -0.85
CA SER A 152 -22.59 -0.66 -0.77
C SER A 152 -23.00 -2.13 -0.59
N VAL A 153 -22.24 -3.08 -1.15
CA VAL A 153 -22.54 -4.52 -1.02
C VAL A 153 -22.12 -5.08 0.36
N ARG A 154 -21.14 -4.48 1.04
CA ARG A 154 -20.60 -5.03 2.30
C ARG A 154 -21.24 -4.43 3.57
N GLY A 155 -21.94 -3.30 3.45
CA GLY A 155 -22.74 -2.73 4.55
C GLY A 155 -24.01 -3.54 4.88
N ALA A 156 -24.45 -4.45 4.01
CA ALA A 156 -25.66 -5.26 4.20
C ALA A 156 -25.45 -6.52 5.07
N HIS A 157 -24.22 -6.78 5.55
CA HIS A 157 -23.93 -7.95 6.39
C HIS A 157 -23.58 -7.61 7.85
N LEU A 158 -23.77 -6.36 8.26
CA LEU A 158 -23.59 -5.91 9.64
C LEU A 158 -24.79 -5.13 10.20
N LEU A 159 -26.00 -5.47 9.73
CA LEU A 159 -27.26 -5.18 10.42
C LEU A 159 -27.96 -6.49 10.76
#